data_AF-A0A3N9NDS2-F1
#
_entry.id   AF-A0A3N9NDS2-F1
#
_cell.length_a   1.000
_cell.length_b   1.000
_cell.length_c   1.000
_cell.angle_alpha   90.00
_cell.angle_beta   90.00
_cell.angle_gamma   90.00
#
_symmetry.space_group_name_H-M   'P 1'
#
loop_
_entity.id
_entity.type
_entity.pdbx_description
1 polymer ?
#
loop_
_entity_poly.entity_id
_entity_poly.type
_entity_poly.pdbx_seq_one_letter_code
_entity_poly.pdbx_strand_id
1 'polypeptide(L)'
;MSSRLTLRTTVLLLSLSLVLHSQSKSMPDQSSADSTVTPAAPSQTTTGSPGIVDYQGFISSIDGEPISGSLSATFSLWDDAAAGNRLWRETQSLDVRLGHFTASLGAAAPLPENLFSGVRWLEIEIDGERLTPRKRINSVAHAL
;
A
#
# COMPACT_ATOMS: atom_id res chain seq x y z
N MET A 1 -24.63 24.18 -25.68
CA MET A 1 -25.32 23.27 -24.76
C MET A 1 -25.62 21.96 -25.48
N SER A 2 -24.73 20.98 -25.37
CA SER A 2 -25.01 19.60 -25.79
C SER A 2 -24.39 18.67 -24.75
N SER A 3 -25.29 17.95 -24.09
CA SER A 3 -25.09 17.23 -22.83
C SER A 3 -24.64 15.79 -23.06
N ARG A 4 -23.70 15.37 -22.22
CA ARG A 4 -23.65 14.11 -21.45
C ARG A 4 -23.30 12.82 -22.20
N LEU A 5 -21.99 12.58 -22.17
CA LEU A 5 -21.28 11.36 -22.52
C LEU A 5 -21.38 10.33 -21.37
N THR A 6 -22.02 9.20 -21.66
CA THR A 6 -21.70 7.82 -21.22
C THR A 6 -21.58 7.55 -19.70
N LEU A 7 -22.73 7.38 -19.03
CA LEU A 7 -22.82 6.63 -17.78
C LEU A 7 -23.11 5.15 -18.09
N ARG A 8 -22.06 4.39 -18.39
CA ARG A 8 -22.08 2.92 -18.25
C ARG A 8 -21.91 2.63 -16.76
N THR A 9 -22.53 1.54 -16.28
CA THR A 9 -22.36 0.94 -14.94
C THR A 9 -23.39 1.34 -13.89
N THR A 10 -24.56 0.67 -13.87
CA THR A 10 -25.24 0.25 -12.62
C THR A 10 -26.11 -0.98 -12.94
N VAL A 11 -25.51 -2.17 -13.00
CA VAL A 11 -26.25 -3.44 -12.88
C VAL A 11 -26.08 -3.86 -11.43
N LEU A 12 -27.06 -3.54 -10.59
CA LEU A 12 -27.10 -3.91 -9.17
C LEU A 12 -28.27 -4.88 -8.99
N LEU A 13 -28.00 -6.15 -9.28
CA LEU A 13 -28.85 -7.27 -8.92
C LEU A 13 -28.11 -8.07 -7.86
N LEU A 14 -28.48 -7.91 -6.59
CA LEU A 14 -28.29 -9.01 -5.64
C LEU A 14 -29.49 -9.07 -4.70
N SER A 15 -30.23 -10.15 -4.89
CA SER A 15 -31.51 -10.52 -4.33
C SER A 15 -31.45 -10.79 -2.83
N LEU A 16 -32.38 -10.16 -2.13
CA LEU A 16 -32.87 -10.50 -0.80
C LEU A 16 -33.47 -11.93 -0.81
N SER A 17 -33.00 -12.81 0.08
CA SER A 17 -33.75 -13.99 0.54
C SER A 17 -33.23 -14.42 1.91
N LEU A 18 -33.95 -13.98 2.93
CA LEU A 18 -33.89 -14.51 4.29
C LEU A 18 -34.51 -15.91 4.26
N VAL A 19 -33.74 -16.93 4.60
CA VAL A 19 -34.22 -18.30 4.70
C VAL A 19 -33.94 -18.80 6.11
N LEU A 20 -34.99 -18.77 6.93
CA LEU A 20 -35.04 -19.36 8.25
C LEU A 20 -35.46 -20.84 8.08
N HIS A 21 -34.52 -21.78 8.11
CA HIS A 21 -34.84 -23.21 8.18
C HIS A 21 -34.49 -23.78 9.54
N SER A 22 -35.53 -23.94 10.35
CA SER A 22 -35.59 -24.89 11.46
C SER A 22 -35.63 -26.31 10.89
N GLN A 23 -34.84 -27.25 11.43
CA GLN A 23 -35.30 -28.63 11.64
C GLN A 23 -34.45 -29.37 12.70
N SER A 24 -35.16 -30.02 13.61
CA SER A 24 -34.70 -31.00 14.59
C SER A 24 -34.53 -32.38 13.92
N LYS A 25 -33.69 -33.28 14.47
CA LYS A 25 -33.95 -34.73 14.71
C LYS A 25 -32.77 -35.69 14.45
N SER A 26 -32.44 -36.43 15.53
CA SER A 26 -31.86 -37.79 15.65
C SER A 26 -30.36 -38.08 15.41
N MET A 27 -29.77 -38.68 16.44
CA MET A 27 -28.47 -39.40 16.49
C MET A 27 -28.38 -40.56 15.48
N PRO A 28 -27.16 -40.94 15.13
CA PRO A 28 -26.68 -42.28 15.48
C PRO A 28 -25.33 -42.27 16.23
N ASP A 29 -25.19 -43.26 17.11
CA ASP A 29 -23.97 -43.66 17.79
C ASP A 29 -22.93 -44.18 16.77
N GLN A 30 -21.74 -43.59 16.71
CA GLN A 30 -20.60 -44.12 15.97
C GLN A 30 -19.28 -43.81 16.70
N SER A 31 -18.89 -44.77 17.55
CA SER A 31 -17.62 -45.50 17.47
C SER A 31 -16.37 -44.73 17.05
N SER A 32 -15.48 -44.52 18.03
CA SER A 32 -14.02 -44.67 18.00
C SER A 32 -13.34 -44.67 16.62
N ALA A 33 -12.84 -43.51 16.20
CA ALA A 33 -11.74 -43.41 15.24
C ALA A 33 -10.53 -42.78 15.94
N ASP A 34 -9.52 -43.62 16.13
CA ASP A 34 -8.13 -43.28 16.42
C ASP A 34 -7.69 -42.07 15.58
N SER A 35 -7.57 -40.91 16.23
CA SER A 35 -7.00 -39.72 15.61
C SER A 35 -5.52 -39.70 15.97
N THR A 36 -4.71 -40.34 15.14
CA THR A 36 -3.29 -39.99 15.01
C THR A 36 -3.23 -38.52 14.60
N VAL A 37 -3.15 -37.63 15.58
CA VAL A 37 -2.86 -36.20 15.37
C VAL A 37 -1.44 -36.16 14.81
N THR A 38 -1.32 -36.12 13.48
CA THR A 38 -0.16 -35.53 12.86
C THR A 38 -0.25 -34.04 13.18
N PRO A 39 0.66 -33.44 13.97
CA PRO A 39 0.69 -32.00 14.09
C PRO A 39 1.08 -31.46 12.72
N ALA A 40 0.08 -31.00 11.95
CA ALA A 40 0.33 -30.10 10.85
C ALA A 40 1.03 -28.87 11.45
N ALA A 41 2.31 -28.72 11.16
CA ALA A 41 3.02 -27.50 11.49
C ALA A 41 2.22 -26.32 10.90
N PRO A 42 1.96 -25.25 11.67
CA PRO A 42 1.41 -24.05 11.07
C PRO A 42 2.44 -23.56 10.05
N SER A 43 2.11 -23.67 8.76
CA SER A 43 2.73 -22.85 7.73
C SER A 43 2.40 -21.42 8.12
N GLN A 44 3.29 -20.79 8.88
CA GLN A 44 3.23 -19.37 9.12
C GLN A 44 3.50 -18.70 7.78
N THR A 45 2.46 -18.54 6.97
CA THR A 45 2.43 -17.48 5.97
C THR A 45 2.46 -16.20 6.79
N THR A 46 3.67 -15.72 7.09
CA THR A 46 3.90 -14.31 7.35
C THR A 46 3.62 -13.60 6.02
N THR A 47 2.34 -13.48 5.67
CA THR A 47 1.89 -12.46 4.72
C THR A 47 2.33 -11.17 5.37
N GLY A 48 3.44 -10.63 4.89
CA GLY A 48 3.96 -9.38 5.40
C GLY A 48 2.83 -8.38 5.20
N SER A 49 2.35 -7.78 6.28
CA SER A 49 1.43 -6.65 6.17
C SER A 49 1.96 -5.74 5.06
N PRO A 50 1.17 -5.32 4.06
CA PRO A 50 1.60 -4.31 3.12
C PRO A 50 2.09 -3.13 3.96
N GLY A 51 3.42 -3.01 4.06
CA GLY A 51 4.02 -2.10 5.01
C GLY A 51 3.71 -0.70 4.52
N ILE A 52 3.15 0.15 5.38
CA ILE A 52 3.13 1.59 5.12
C ILE A 52 4.45 2.14 5.64
N VAL A 53 5.12 2.94 4.82
CA VAL A 53 6.36 3.62 5.22
C VAL A 53 6.08 5.11 5.28
N ASP A 54 6.06 5.66 6.49
CA ASP A 54 5.95 7.10 6.67
C ASP A 54 7.27 7.78 6.30
N TYR A 55 7.18 8.77 5.43
CA TYR A 55 8.28 9.54 4.93
C TYR A 55 8.01 11.03 5.16
N GLN A 56 8.93 11.70 5.84
CA GLN A 56 8.84 13.13 6.11
C GLN A 56 9.93 13.87 5.37
N GLY A 57 9.63 15.09 4.95
CA GLY A 57 10.58 15.93 4.23
C GLY A 57 10.33 17.40 4.43
N PHE A 58 11.31 18.18 3.96
CA PHE A 58 11.23 19.62 3.83
C PHE A 58 11.44 20.00 2.37
N ILE A 59 10.60 20.89 1.84
CA ILE A 59 10.64 21.42 0.47
C ILE A 59 10.77 22.95 0.56
N SER A 60 11.73 23.49 -0.18
CA SER A 60 11.93 24.93 -0.33
C SER A 60 12.07 25.28 -1.81
N SER A 61 11.82 26.55 -2.13
CA SER A 61 12.13 27.15 -3.43
C SER A 61 13.65 27.22 -3.63
N ILE A 62 14.07 27.55 -4.85
CA ILE A 62 15.47 27.82 -5.18
C ILE A 62 16.06 28.98 -4.35
N ASP A 63 15.21 29.92 -3.93
CA ASP A 63 15.59 31.05 -3.07
C ASP A 63 15.69 30.67 -1.58
N GLY A 64 15.43 29.40 -1.22
CA GLY A 64 15.47 28.90 0.16
C GLY A 64 14.17 29.10 0.94
N GLU A 65 13.17 29.76 0.37
CA GLU A 65 11.89 29.98 1.02
C GLU A 65 11.05 28.70 1.13
N PRO A 66 10.48 28.38 2.31
CA PRO A 66 9.65 27.20 2.50
C PRO A 66 8.37 27.28 1.68
N ILE A 67 8.05 26.21 0.96
CA ILE A 67 6.82 26.13 0.16
C ILE A 67 5.66 25.67 1.05
N SER A 68 4.47 26.23 0.86
CA SER A 68 3.24 25.73 1.51
C SER A 68 2.12 25.60 0.49
N GLY A 69 1.30 24.57 0.61
CA GLY A 69 0.21 24.28 -0.30
C GLY A 69 0.07 22.80 -0.63
N SER A 70 -0.87 22.50 -1.52
CA SER A 70 -1.08 21.14 -2.03
C SER A 70 -0.21 20.91 -3.27
N LEU A 71 0.68 19.93 -3.22
CA LEU A 71 1.60 19.60 -4.32
C LEU A 71 1.40 18.15 -4.78
N SER A 72 1.52 17.89 -6.07
CA SER A 72 1.49 16.53 -6.60
C SER A 72 2.88 15.92 -6.50
N ALA A 73 3.02 14.88 -5.69
CA ALA A 73 4.30 14.20 -5.48
C ALA A 73 4.26 12.77 -5.99
N THR A 74 5.23 12.43 -6.83
CA THR A 74 5.51 11.06 -7.26
C THR A 74 6.74 10.54 -6.54
N PHE A 75 6.55 9.46 -5.79
CA PHE A 75 7.59 8.71 -5.12
C PHE A 75 7.95 7.50 -5.97
N SER A 76 9.24 7.19 -6.08
CA SER A 76 9.70 6.02 -6.81
C SER A 76 10.89 5.39 -6.14
N LEU A 77 10.92 4.07 -6.09
CA LEU A 77 12.01 3.29 -5.50
C LEU A 77 12.82 2.59 -6.56
N TRP A 78 14.13 2.67 -6.42
CA TRP A 78 15.11 2.21 -7.39
C TRP A 78 16.15 1.29 -6.73
N ASP A 79 16.74 0.40 -7.51
CA ASP A 79 17.82 -0.52 -7.09
C ASP A 79 19.22 0.15 -7.09
N ASP A 80 19.38 1.31 -7.74
CA ASP A 80 20.64 2.07 -7.81
C ASP A 80 20.46 3.60 -7.60
N ALA A 81 21.55 4.25 -7.18
CA ALA A 81 21.60 5.65 -6.78
C ALA A 81 21.38 6.65 -7.92
N ALA A 82 21.79 6.29 -9.13
CA ALA A 82 21.74 7.18 -10.29
C ALA A 82 21.16 6.47 -11.52
N ALA A 83 21.54 5.21 -11.72
CA ALA A 83 21.01 4.35 -12.77
C ALA A 83 19.98 3.37 -12.18
N GLY A 84 19.72 2.26 -12.87
CA GLY A 84 18.95 1.15 -12.32
C GLY A 84 17.48 1.07 -12.72
N ASN A 85 16.81 0.04 -12.19
CA ASN A 85 15.42 -0.27 -12.46
C ASN A 85 14.52 0.33 -11.38
N ARG A 86 13.39 0.89 -11.82
CA ARG A 86 12.33 1.31 -10.91
C ARG A 86 11.58 0.08 -10.42
N LEU A 87 11.67 -0.17 -9.13
CA LEU A 87 11.03 -1.30 -8.46
C LEU A 87 9.60 -0.97 -8.02
N TRP A 88 9.32 0.29 -7.73
CA TRP A 88 8.01 0.75 -7.28
C TRP A 88 7.79 2.23 -7.57
N ARG A 89 6.52 2.63 -7.70
CA ARG A 89 6.09 4.01 -7.94
C ARG A 89 4.72 4.27 -7.32
N GLU A 90 4.57 5.44 -6.74
CA GLU A 90 3.31 5.95 -6.22
C GLU A 90 3.20 7.44 -6.48
N THR A 91 1.99 7.92 -6.77
CA THR A 91 1.70 9.36 -6.87
C THR A 91 0.61 9.72 -5.87
N GLN A 92 0.84 10.77 -5.09
CA GLN A 92 -0.09 11.27 -4.09
C GLN A 92 -0.08 12.80 -4.05
N SER A 93 -1.18 13.37 -3.58
CA SER A 93 -1.25 14.80 -3.27
C SER A 93 -0.80 15.03 -1.83
N LEU A 94 0.20 15.88 -1.62
CA LEU A 94 0.74 16.21 -0.30
C LEU A 94 0.21 17.55 0.17
N ASP A 95 -0.14 17.65 1.46
CA ASP A 95 -0.35 18.92 2.14
C ASP A 95 0.98 19.38 2.75
N VAL A 96 1.60 20.41 2.16
CA VAL A 96 2.88 20.97 2.61
C VAL A 96 2.63 22.21 3.45
N ARG A 97 3.22 22.25 4.65
CA ARG A 97 3.08 23.36 5.59
C ARG A 97 4.44 23.84 6.06
N LEU A 98 4.77 25.09 5.76
CA LEU A 98 6.07 25.70 6.07
C LEU A 98 7.23 24.83 5.58
N GLY A 99 7.11 24.31 4.36
CA GLY A 99 8.06 23.40 3.73
C GLY A 99 7.96 21.95 4.21
N HIS A 100 7.35 21.67 5.36
CA HIS A 100 7.24 20.32 5.90
C HIS A 100 6.09 19.54 5.29
N PHE A 101 6.31 18.25 5.04
CA PHE A 101 5.28 17.32 4.63
C PHE A 101 5.50 15.92 5.23
N THR A 102 4.42 15.16 5.31
CA THR A 102 4.43 13.73 5.61
C THR A 102 3.73 12.99 4.49
N ALA A 103 4.32 11.89 4.07
CA ALA A 103 3.87 11.02 2.99
C ALA A 103 3.80 9.58 3.52
N SER A 104 2.69 8.90 3.36
CA SER A 104 2.55 7.50 3.75
C SER A 104 2.72 6.62 2.51
N LEU A 105 3.94 6.16 2.26
CA LEU A 105 4.27 5.34 1.10
C LEU A 105 3.62 3.96 1.24
N GLY A 106 3.00 3.48 0.17
CA GLY A 106 2.24 2.24 0.17
C GLY A 106 0.73 2.43 0.31
N ALA A 107 0.25 3.65 0.57
CA ALA A 107 -1.16 3.91 0.83
C ALA A 107 -2.02 3.90 -0.45
N ALA A 108 -1.57 4.55 -1.52
CA ALA A 108 -2.22 4.57 -2.83
C ALA A 108 -1.72 3.44 -3.75
N ALA A 109 -0.47 2.99 -3.57
CA ALA A 109 0.10 1.86 -4.31
C ALA A 109 0.84 0.90 -3.37
N PRO A 110 0.30 -0.29 -3.05
CA PRO A 110 0.90 -1.21 -2.09
C PRO A 110 2.37 -1.51 -2.37
N LEU A 111 3.20 -1.51 -1.33
CA LEU A 111 4.61 -1.85 -1.41
C LEU A 111 4.77 -3.38 -1.56
N PRO A 112 5.53 -3.88 -2.56
CA PRO A 112 5.84 -5.31 -2.67
C PRO A 112 6.59 -5.83 -1.44
N GLU A 113 6.30 -7.06 -1.00
CA GLU A 113 6.91 -7.65 0.22
C GLU A 113 8.45 -7.72 0.15
N ASN A 114 8.99 -8.04 -1.02
CA ASN A 114 10.44 -8.13 -1.27
C ASN A 114 11.07 -6.80 -1.70
N LEU A 115 10.32 -5.70 -1.66
CA LEU A 115 10.83 -4.40 -2.09
C LEU A 115 12.03 -3.98 -1.26
N PHE A 116 12.13 -4.36 0.01
CA PHE A 116 13.17 -3.88 0.91
C PHE A 116 14.30 -4.88 1.19
N SER A 117 14.39 -5.98 0.43
CA SER A 117 15.44 -7.01 0.60
C SER A 117 16.87 -6.55 0.21
N GLY A 118 17.10 -5.26 0.00
CA GLY A 118 18.41 -4.69 -0.31
C GLY A 118 18.41 -3.17 -0.16
N VAL A 119 19.51 -2.53 -0.59
CA VAL A 119 19.60 -1.06 -0.60
C VAL A 119 18.60 -0.51 -1.61
N ARG A 120 17.85 0.52 -1.20
CA ARG A 120 16.89 1.20 -2.07
C ARG A 120 17.16 2.69 -2.12
N TRP A 121 16.80 3.28 -3.25
CA TRP A 121 16.99 4.69 -3.53
C TRP A 121 15.64 5.32 -3.84
N LEU A 122 15.23 6.24 -2.98
CA LEU A 122 14.02 7.02 -3.13
C LEU A 122 14.28 8.22 -4.04
N GLU A 123 13.52 8.27 -5.12
CA GLU A 123 13.38 9.42 -5.99
C GLU A 123 12.04 10.10 -5.68
N ILE A 124 12.05 11.43 -5.64
CA ILE A 124 10.87 12.24 -5.39
C ILE A 124 10.75 13.22 -6.54
N GLU A 125 9.59 13.27 -7.16
CA GLU A 125 9.24 14.21 -8.21
C GLU A 125 8.05 15.05 -7.72
N ILE A 126 8.19 16.37 -7.72
CA ILE A 126 7.17 17.32 -7.25
C ILE A 126 6.75 18.16 -8.44
N ASP A 127 5.46 18.13 -8.80
CA ASP A 127 4.89 18.86 -9.94
C ASP A 127 5.70 18.69 -11.26
N GLY A 128 6.29 17.50 -11.46
CA GLY A 128 7.10 17.16 -12.62
C GLY A 128 8.60 17.47 -12.50
N GLU A 129 9.02 18.15 -11.43
CA GLU A 129 10.43 18.43 -11.15
C GLU A 129 11.02 17.31 -10.29
N ARG A 130 12.11 16.70 -10.78
CA ARG A 130 12.77 15.60 -10.08
C ARG A 130 13.80 16.12 -9.09
N LEU A 131 13.61 15.80 -7.82
CA LEU A 131 14.56 16.12 -6.77
C LEU A 131 15.76 15.16 -6.85
N THR A 132 16.93 15.70 -7.20
CA THR A 132 18.19 14.98 -7.28
C THR A 132 19.18 15.46 -6.22
N PRO A 133 20.10 14.61 -5.72
CA PRO A 133 20.23 13.17 -6.02
C PRO A 133 19.16 12.31 -5.31
N ARG A 134 19.01 11.05 -5.74
CA ARG A 134 18.14 10.08 -5.05
C ARG A 134 18.64 9.84 -3.63
N LYS A 135 17.71 9.69 -2.70
CA LYS A 135 18.02 9.44 -1.28
C LYS A 135 18.04 7.95 -1.01
N ARG A 136 19.16 7.44 -0.52
CA ARG A 136 19.22 6.07 -0.01
C ARG A 136 18.23 5.93 1.15
N ILE A 137 17.33 4.97 1.06
CA ILE A 137 16.51 4.56 2.18
C ILE A 137 16.91 3.16 2.61
N ASN A 138 17.11 3.03 3.91
CA ASN A 138 17.35 1.77 4.57
C ASN A 138 16.00 1.43 5.20
N SER A 139 15.41 0.29 4.87
CA SER A 139 14.21 -0.14 5.59
C SER A 139 14.61 -0.42 7.03
N VAL A 140 14.27 0.50 7.93
CA VAL A 140 14.11 0.21 9.34
C VAL A 140 12.65 0.45 9.64
N ALA A 141 11.83 -0.55 9.33
CA ALA A 141 10.52 -0.72 9.91
C ALA A 141 10.61 -1.94 10.85
N HIS A 142 10.95 -1.69 12.11
CA HIS A 142 10.75 -2.68 13.17
C HIS A 142 9.68 -2.08 14.09
N ALA A 143 8.44 -2.54 13.96
CA ALA A 143 7.50 -2.45 15.08
C ALA A 143 7.92 -3.55 16.08
N LEU A 144 8.04 -3.19 17.36
CA LEU A 144 8.20 -4.13 18.48
C LEU A 144 6.82 -4.38 19.11
#